data_AF-B0NEB0-F1
#
_entry.id   AF-B0NEB0-F1
#
_cell.length_a   1.000
_cell.length_b   1.000
_cell.length_c   1.000
_cell.angle_alpha   90.00
_cell.angle_beta   90.00
_cell.angle_gamma   90.00
#
_symmetry.space_group_name_H-M   'P 1'
#
loop_
_entity.id
_entity.type
_entity.pdbx_description
1 polymer ?
#
loop_
_entity_poly.entity_id
_entity_poly.type
_entity_poly.pdbx_seq_one_letter_code
_entity_poly.pdbx_strand_id
1 'polypeptide(L)'
;MNNQLIMEMTRYYSGDPKHIQHFMKVYAYARMIGEMERLDRKTQHMLETAAIVHDIGIKESMEKYGDSAGHHQEQEGPAVAENMMGRLGYEEDVIKRVCYLVGHHHTYQDIEGLDYQILVEADFLVNLYENGSSKETAREVLYRVFVTESGKDILRNMFLA
;
A
#
# COMPACT_ATOMS: atom_id res chain seq x y z
N MET A 1 -12.27 -4.08 12.61
CA MET A 1 -12.03 -2.72 12.09
C MET A 1 -11.74 -2.74 10.60
N ASN A 2 -10.76 -3.52 10.13
CA ASN A 2 -10.37 -3.54 8.70
C ASN A 2 -11.52 -3.80 7.72
N ASN A 3 -12.46 -4.71 8.03
CA ASN A 3 -13.61 -4.94 7.13
C ASN A 3 -14.48 -3.68 6.92
N GLN A 4 -14.62 -2.82 7.95
CA GLN A 4 -15.36 -1.57 7.80
C GLN A 4 -14.59 -0.60 6.90
N LEU A 5 -13.28 -0.46 7.12
CA LEU A 5 -12.43 0.39 6.27
C LEU A 5 -12.38 -0.11 4.82
N ILE A 6 -12.22 -1.42 4.60
CA ILE A 6 -12.28 -2.05 3.28
C ILE A 6 -13.61 -1.73 2.59
N MET A 7 -14.73 -1.82 3.31
CA MET A 7 -16.05 -1.47 2.76
C MET A 7 -16.19 0.03 2.48
N GLU A 8 -15.62 0.92 3.28
CA GLU A 8 -15.57 2.35 2.97
C GLU A 8 -14.71 2.65 1.74
N MET A 9 -13.52 2.04 1.61
CA MET A 9 -12.68 2.15 0.42
C MET A 9 -13.34 1.57 -0.83
N THR A 10 -14.05 0.45 -0.69
CA THR A 10 -14.84 -0.15 -1.77
C THR A 10 -15.94 0.80 -2.24
N ARG A 11 -16.61 1.51 -1.32
CA ARG A 11 -17.60 2.53 -1.68
C ARG A 11 -16.96 3.76 -2.31
N TYR A 12 -15.79 4.17 -1.82
CA TYR A 12 -15.04 5.30 -2.36
C TYR A 12 -14.66 5.09 -3.84
N TYR A 13 -14.24 3.86 -4.18
CA TYR A 13 -13.96 3.38 -5.53
C TYR A 13 -15.15 2.68 -6.21
N SER A 14 -16.39 3.03 -5.85
CA SER A 14 -17.57 2.43 -6.46
C SER A 14 -17.54 2.56 -7.98
N GLY A 15 -17.67 1.43 -8.69
CA GLY A 15 -17.59 1.36 -10.14
C GLY A 15 -16.19 1.12 -10.69
N ASP A 16 -15.17 1.01 -9.83
CA ASP A 16 -13.78 0.77 -10.20
C ASP A 16 -13.26 -0.56 -9.64
N PRO A 17 -13.61 -1.69 -10.29
CA PRO A 17 -13.18 -3.01 -9.82
C PRO A 17 -11.66 -3.19 -9.89
N LYS A 18 -10.95 -2.41 -10.72
CA LYS A 18 -9.49 -2.52 -10.85
C LYS A 18 -8.83 -2.07 -9.55
N HIS A 19 -9.10 -0.85 -9.10
CA HIS A 19 -8.48 -0.33 -7.87
C HIS A 19 -8.96 -1.09 -6.62
N ILE A 20 -10.20 -1.56 -6.60
CA ILE A 20 -10.70 -2.42 -5.52
C ILE A 20 -9.90 -3.73 -5.42
N GLN A 21 -9.65 -4.39 -6.56
CA GLN A 21 -8.84 -5.61 -6.58
C GLN A 21 -7.38 -5.34 -6.23
N HIS A 22 -6.84 -4.20 -6.67
CA HIS A 22 -5.47 -3.79 -6.40
C HIS A 22 -5.23 -3.69 -4.88
N PHE A 23 -5.93 -2.80 -4.17
CA PHE A 23 -5.69 -2.62 -2.73
C PHE A 23 -6.01 -3.88 -1.91
N MET A 24 -6.97 -4.71 -2.35
CA MET A 24 -7.28 -5.97 -1.66
C MET A 24 -6.12 -6.96 -1.74
N LYS A 25 -5.41 -7.04 -2.87
CA LYS A 25 -4.20 -7.86 -3.01
C LYS A 25 -3.05 -7.28 -2.20
N VAL A 26 -2.83 -5.96 -2.28
CA VAL A 26 -1.78 -5.28 -1.49
C VAL A 26 -2.02 -5.50 0.00
N TYR A 27 -3.26 -5.34 0.49
CA TYR A 27 -3.65 -5.64 1.87
C TYR A 27 -3.29 -7.08 2.27
N ALA A 28 -3.62 -8.06 1.44
CA ALA A 28 -3.34 -9.47 1.73
C ALA A 28 -1.84 -9.76 1.81
N TYR A 29 -1.04 -9.23 0.87
CA TYR A 29 0.42 -9.40 0.89
C TYR A 29 1.06 -8.66 2.06
N ALA A 30 0.71 -7.40 2.28
CA ALA A 30 1.25 -6.60 3.38
C ALA A 30 0.96 -7.27 4.73
N ARG A 31 -0.26 -7.76 4.93
CA ARG A 31 -0.63 -8.50 6.14
C ARG A 31 0.25 -9.73 6.34
N MET A 32 0.36 -10.58 5.33
CA MET A 32 1.11 -11.84 5.40
C MET A 32 2.60 -11.59 5.64
N ILE A 33 3.20 -10.64 4.90
CA ILE A 33 4.62 -10.27 5.06
C ILE A 33 4.85 -9.72 6.47
N GLY A 34 3.98 -8.83 6.97
CA GLY A 34 4.07 -8.31 8.34
C GLY A 34 4.01 -9.40 9.42
N GLU A 35 3.14 -10.40 9.25
CA GLU A 35 3.05 -11.56 10.13
C GLU A 35 4.33 -12.42 10.08
N MET A 36 4.91 -12.62 8.88
CA MET A 36 6.15 -13.40 8.68
C MET A 36 7.40 -12.69 9.23
N GLU A 37 7.47 -11.36 9.08
CA GLU A 37 8.51 -10.49 9.65
C GLU A 37 8.29 -10.20 11.14
N ARG A 38 7.22 -10.74 11.74
CA ARG A 38 6.91 -10.67 13.18
C ARG A 38 6.74 -9.25 13.71
N LEU A 39 6.05 -8.41 12.94
CA LEU A 39 5.64 -7.09 13.43
C LEU A 39 4.85 -7.21 14.75
N ASP A 40 5.06 -6.24 15.64
CA ASP A 40 4.19 -6.12 16.80
C ASP A 40 2.77 -5.74 16.36
N ARG A 41 1.79 -5.98 17.24
CA ARG A 41 0.37 -5.81 16.90
C ARG A 41 0.01 -4.41 16.44
N LYS A 42 0.66 -3.38 16.99
CA LYS A 42 0.36 -1.99 16.67
C LYS A 42 0.91 -1.63 15.29
N THR A 43 2.17 -1.98 15.03
CA THR A 43 2.80 -1.79 13.71
C THR A 43 2.09 -2.59 12.62
N GLN A 44 1.70 -3.85 12.91
CA GLN A 44 0.89 -4.67 12.00
C GLN A 44 -0.45 -4.00 11.68
N HIS A 45 -1.12 -3.44 12.69
CA HIS A 45 -2.40 -2.75 12.48
C HIS A 45 -2.24 -1.49 11.62
N MET A 46 -1.18 -0.72 11.83
CA MET A 46 -0.86 0.47 11.01
C MET A 46 -0.55 0.08 9.56
N LEU A 47 0.27 -0.95 9.34
CA LEU A 47 0.59 -1.48 8.02
C LEU A 47 -0.67 -1.94 7.28
N GLU A 48 -1.48 -2.77 7.92
CA GLU A 48 -2.72 -3.28 7.33
C GLU A 48 -3.69 -2.16 6.97
N THR A 49 -3.80 -1.15 7.84
CA THR A 49 -4.65 0.03 7.60
C THR A 49 -4.12 0.84 6.43
N ALA A 50 -2.81 1.11 6.39
CA ALA A 50 -2.17 1.83 5.29
C ALA A 50 -2.31 1.09 3.95
N ALA A 51 -2.11 -0.22 3.91
CA ALA A 51 -2.28 -1.01 2.69
C ALA A 51 -3.70 -0.91 2.10
N ILE A 52 -4.73 -0.79 2.95
CA ILE A 52 -6.11 -0.61 2.48
C ILE A 52 -6.32 0.77 1.83
N VAL A 53 -5.62 1.81 2.30
CA VAL A 53 -5.85 3.21 1.88
C VAL A 53 -4.70 3.84 1.08
N HIS A 54 -3.62 3.12 0.77
CA HIS A 54 -2.40 3.70 0.20
C HIS A 54 -2.67 4.52 -1.07
N ASP A 55 -3.46 3.95 -1.99
CA ASP A 55 -3.82 4.54 -3.28
C ASP A 55 -4.99 5.53 -3.22
N ILE A 56 -5.54 5.85 -2.04
CA ILE A 56 -6.77 6.66 -1.91
C ILE A 56 -6.66 8.02 -2.62
N GLY A 57 -5.43 8.54 -2.79
CA GLY A 57 -5.14 9.78 -3.52
C GLY A 57 -5.39 9.73 -5.02
N ILE A 58 -5.51 8.55 -5.66
CA ILE A 58 -5.71 8.43 -7.11
C ILE A 58 -6.92 9.23 -7.59
N LYS A 59 -8.04 9.16 -6.87
CA LYS A 59 -9.27 9.80 -7.32
C LYS A 59 -9.15 11.32 -7.31
N GLU A 60 -8.62 11.90 -6.24
CA GLU A 60 -8.33 13.34 -6.14
C GLU A 60 -7.29 13.78 -7.20
N SER A 61 -6.26 12.96 -7.42
CA SER A 61 -5.25 13.21 -8.45
C SER A 61 -5.87 13.26 -9.86
N MET A 62 -6.74 12.30 -10.17
CA MET A 62 -7.46 12.27 -11.44
C MET A 62 -8.41 13.46 -11.61
N GLU A 63 -9.10 13.88 -10.55
CA GLU A 63 -10.01 15.03 -10.57
C GLU A 63 -9.29 16.38 -10.72
N LYS A 64 -8.12 16.55 -10.07
CA LYS A 64 -7.38 17.82 -10.05
C LYS A 64 -6.39 17.96 -11.20
N TYR A 65 -5.72 16.87 -11.57
CA TYR A 65 -4.58 16.89 -12.49
C TYR A 65 -4.80 16.05 -13.75
N GLY A 66 -5.79 15.15 -13.74
CA GLY A 66 -6.06 14.26 -14.87
C GLY A 66 -5.07 13.10 -15.00
N ASP A 67 -4.32 12.79 -13.94
CA ASP A 67 -3.35 11.69 -13.90
C ASP A 67 -3.38 10.95 -12.55
N SER A 68 -2.64 9.83 -12.50
CA SER A 68 -2.40 9.04 -11.30
C SER A 68 -0.91 9.04 -10.93
N ALA A 69 -0.22 10.17 -11.10
CA ALA A 69 1.22 10.25 -10.82
C ALA A 69 1.49 10.13 -9.31
N GLY A 70 2.50 9.34 -8.93
CA GLY A 70 2.76 9.02 -7.52
C GLY A 70 2.85 10.24 -6.59
N HIS A 71 3.56 11.29 -7.01
CA HIS A 71 3.66 12.54 -6.23
C HIS A 71 2.33 13.26 -6.00
N HIS A 72 1.40 13.21 -6.96
CA HIS A 72 0.05 13.77 -6.78
C HIS A 72 -0.78 12.90 -5.83
N GLN A 73 -0.65 11.58 -5.92
CA GLN A 73 -1.32 10.67 -4.98
C GLN A 73 -0.83 10.86 -3.55
N GLU A 74 0.49 10.96 -3.36
CA GLU A 74 1.14 11.23 -2.07
C GLU A 74 0.73 12.58 -1.49
N GLN A 75 0.53 13.59 -2.35
CA GLN A 75 0.05 14.91 -1.93
C GLN A 75 -1.42 14.89 -1.49
N GLU A 76 -2.28 14.22 -2.25
CA GLU A 76 -3.74 14.30 -2.07
C GLU A 76 -4.30 13.22 -1.13
N GLY A 77 -3.65 12.05 -1.06
CA GLY A 77 -4.09 10.90 -0.30
C GLY A 77 -4.21 11.11 1.22
N PRO A 78 -3.22 11.74 1.90
CA PRO A 78 -3.21 11.83 3.36
C PRO A 78 -4.46 12.49 3.96
N ALA A 79 -4.95 13.58 3.37
CA ALA A 79 -6.13 14.29 3.86
C ALA A 79 -7.42 13.46 3.72
N VAL A 80 -7.53 12.69 2.62
CA VAL A 80 -8.69 11.81 2.38
C VAL A 80 -8.65 10.62 3.34
N ALA A 81 -7.46 10.02 3.54
CA ALA A 81 -7.25 8.92 4.47
C ALA A 81 -7.58 9.34 5.92
N GLU A 82 -7.07 10.49 6.37
CA GLU A 82 -7.34 11.06 7.69
C GLU A 82 -8.84 11.23 7.93
N ASN A 83 -9.54 11.83 6.96
CA ASN A 83 -10.97 12.07 7.06
C ASN A 83 -11.79 10.78 7.13
N MET A 84 -11.43 9.77 6.33
CA MET A 84 -12.10 8.46 6.34
C MET A 84 -11.88 7.72 7.66
N MET A 85 -10.63 7.60 8.10
CA MET A 85 -10.28 6.90 9.34
C MET A 85 -10.83 7.61 10.58
N GLY A 86 -10.83 8.95 10.58
CA GLY A 86 -11.40 9.76 11.67
C GLY A 86 -12.90 9.51 11.86
N ARG A 87 -13.67 9.43 10.77
CA ARG A 87 -15.10 9.05 10.85
C ARG A 87 -15.34 7.65 11.39
N LEU A 88 -14.40 6.73 11.14
CA LEU A 88 -14.45 5.35 11.61
C LEU A 88 -13.92 5.19 13.06
N GLY A 89 -13.43 6.26 13.68
CA GLY A 89 -12.98 6.25 15.07
C GLY A 89 -11.62 5.62 15.30
N TYR A 90 -10.73 5.66 14.31
CA TYR A 90 -9.33 5.24 14.48
C TYR A 90 -8.59 6.17 15.45
N GLU A 91 -7.63 5.61 16.19
CA GLU A 91 -6.79 6.37 17.11
C GLU A 91 -5.88 7.35 16.36
N GLU A 92 -5.62 8.52 16.97
CA GLU A 92 -4.91 9.64 16.31
C GLU A 92 -3.48 9.26 15.90
N ASP A 93 -2.80 8.43 16.67
CA ASP A 93 -1.45 7.96 16.37
C ASP A 93 -1.42 6.95 15.20
N VAL A 94 -2.44 6.09 15.08
CA VAL A 94 -2.65 5.24 13.90
C VAL A 94 -2.91 6.10 12.67
N ILE A 95 -3.81 7.08 12.77
CA ILE A 95 -4.12 8.00 11.67
C ILE A 95 -2.85 8.71 11.21
N LYS A 96 -2.07 9.29 12.13
CA LYS A 96 -0.83 10.00 11.79
C LYS A 96 0.17 9.10 11.05
N ARG A 97 0.40 7.88 11.54
CA ARG A 97 1.33 6.96 10.88
C ARG A 97 0.81 6.51 9.52
N VAL A 98 -0.47 6.17 9.41
CA VAL A 98 -1.06 5.76 8.13
C VAL A 98 -1.03 6.90 7.10
N CYS A 99 -1.37 8.13 7.50
CA CYS A 99 -1.27 9.29 6.60
C CYS A 99 0.17 9.57 6.17
N TYR A 100 1.15 9.36 7.05
CA TYR A 100 2.56 9.40 6.67
C TYR A 100 2.87 8.34 5.61
N LEU A 101 2.47 7.08 5.81
CA LEU A 101 2.70 6.01 4.82
C LEU A 101 2.02 6.29 3.48
N VAL A 102 0.76 6.74 3.48
CA VAL A 102 0.02 7.15 2.29
C VAL A 102 0.76 8.29 1.57
N GLY A 103 1.29 9.26 2.30
CA GLY A 103 2.01 10.40 1.73
C GLY A 103 3.43 10.10 1.23
N HIS A 104 3.91 8.86 1.35
CA HIS A 104 5.27 8.51 0.95
C HIS A 104 5.38 7.17 0.21
N HIS A 105 4.31 6.41 -0.02
CA HIS A 105 4.41 5.05 -0.58
C HIS A 105 5.01 4.95 -2.00
N HIS A 106 5.22 6.06 -2.72
CA HIS A 106 5.97 6.13 -3.98
C HIS A 106 7.40 6.69 -3.82
N THR A 107 7.84 6.96 -2.58
CA THR A 107 9.15 7.52 -2.22
C THR A 107 10.09 6.42 -1.72
N TYR A 108 10.81 5.75 -2.62
CA TYR A 108 11.61 4.56 -2.27
C TYR A 108 12.99 4.85 -1.66
N GLN A 109 13.25 6.08 -1.21
CA GLN A 109 14.48 6.47 -0.53
C GLN A 109 14.17 6.76 0.94
N ASP A 110 15.14 6.50 1.81
CA ASP A 110 15.05 6.81 3.25
C ASP A 110 13.79 6.22 3.92
N ILE A 111 13.44 4.97 3.58
CA ILE A 111 12.30 4.25 4.14
C ILE A 111 12.46 4.11 5.67
N GLU A 112 11.61 4.81 6.41
CA GLU A 112 11.57 4.76 7.87
C GLU A 112 10.54 3.74 8.35
N GLY A 113 10.99 2.61 8.89
CA GLY A 113 10.15 1.59 9.52
C GLY A 113 9.83 0.40 8.64
N LEU A 114 9.61 -0.75 9.28
CA LEU A 114 9.39 -2.02 8.59
C LEU A 114 7.98 -2.11 7.97
N ASP A 115 6.98 -1.47 8.59
CA ASP A 115 5.65 -1.27 7.99
C ASP A 115 5.74 -0.52 6.66
N TYR A 116 6.55 0.54 6.60
CA TYR A 116 6.74 1.29 5.36
C TYR A 116 7.40 0.42 4.27
N GLN A 117 8.47 -0.26 4.61
CA GLN A 117 9.16 -1.18 3.69
C GLN A 117 8.21 -2.25 3.16
N ILE A 118 7.39 -2.85 4.03
CA ILE A 118 6.45 -3.91 3.63
C ILE A 118 5.32 -3.36 2.76
N LEU A 119 4.81 -2.16 3.04
CA LEU A 119 3.79 -1.52 2.20
C LEU A 119 4.30 -1.37 0.76
N VAL A 120 5.51 -0.82 0.60
CA VAL A 120 6.16 -0.65 -0.70
C VAL A 120 6.36 -2.00 -1.39
N GLU A 121 6.90 -3.00 -0.70
CA GLU A 121 7.12 -4.33 -1.28
C GLU A 121 5.82 -5.02 -1.70
N ALA A 122 4.76 -4.93 -0.90
CA ALA A 122 3.47 -5.51 -1.20
C ALA A 122 2.83 -4.87 -2.44
N ASP A 123 2.93 -3.54 -2.57
CA ASP A 123 2.48 -2.82 -3.76
C ASP A 123 3.27 -3.25 -5.01
N PHE A 124 4.60 -3.33 -4.93
CA PHE A 124 5.41 -3.80 -6.05
C PHE A 124 5.08 -5.23 -6.49
N LEU A 125 4.78 -6.15 -5.57
CA LEU A 125 4.35 -7.51 -5.93
C LEU A 125 3.09 -7.49 -6.81
N VAL A 126 2.10 -6.66 -6.45
CA VAL A 126 0.84 -6.55 -7.19
C VAL A 126 1.05 -5.83 -8.51
N ASN A 127 1.82 -4.73 -8.52
CA ASN A 127 2.13 -3.96 -9.72
C ASN A 127 2.89 -4.78 -10.76
N LEU A 128 3.87 -5.60 -10.36
CA LEU A 128 4.59 -6.49 -11.28
C LEU A 128 3.63 -7.47 -11.97
N TYR A 129 2.67 -8.03 -11.23
CA TYR A 129 1.67 -8.95 -11.77
C TYR A 129 0.66 -8.23 -12.68
N GLU A 130 0.05 -7.14 -12.22
CA GLU A 130 -0.98 -6.42 -12.97
C GLU A 130 -0.46 -5.78 -14.27
N ASN A 131 0.80 -5.34 -14.27
CA ASN A 131 1.44 -4.78 -15.44
C ASN A 131 2.01 -5.85 -16.39
N GLY A 132 1.93 -7.13 -16.05
CA GLY A 132 2.53 -8.22 -16.84
C GLY A 132 4.03 -8.04 -17.05
N SER A 133 4.74 -7.61 -15.98
CA SER A 133 6.16 -7.26 -16.06
C SER A 133 7.06 -8.46 -16.37
N SER A 134 8.20 -8.17 -17.02
CA SER A 134 9.18 -9.19 -17.40
C SER A 134 9.93 -9.76 -16.19
N LYS A 135 10.57 -10.94 -16.36
CA LYS A 135 11.48 -11.49 -15.34
C LYS A 135 12.65 -10.55 -15.06
N GLU A 136 13.13 -9.84 -16.07
CA GLU A 136 14.21 -8.85 -15.96
C GLU A 136 13.78 -7.68 -15.06
N THR A 137 12.60 -7.12 -15.29
CA THR A 137 12.00 -6.07 -14.43
C THR A 137 11.84 -6.55 -12.99
N ALA A 138 11.35 -7.78 -12.79
CA ALA A 138 11.22 -8.34 -11.45
C ALA A 138 12.58 -8.50 -10.74
N ARG A 139 13.66 -8.88 -11.45
CA ARG A 139 15.02 -8.93 -10.86
C ARG A 139 15.53 -7.55 -10.47
N GLU A 140 15.28 -6.53 -11.29
CA GLU A 140 15.69 -5.16 -10.98
C GLU A 140 14.98 -4.62 -9.74
N VAL A 141 13.66 -4.81 -9.65
CA VAL A 141 12.86 -4.43 -8.48
C VAL A 141 13.31 -5.19 -7.24
N LEU A 142 13.54 -6.50 -7.34
CA LEU A 142 14.07 -7.32 -6.23
C LEU A 142 15.38 -6.74 -5.68
N TYR A 143 16.29 -6.31 -6.55
CA TYR A 143 17.59 -5.77 -6.12
C TYR A 143 17.49 -4.35 -5.55
N ARG A 144 16.62 -3.51 -6.12
CA ARG A 144 16.56 -2.08 -5.79
C ARG A 144 15.63 -1.73 -4.64
N VAL A 145 14.57 -2.52 -4.43
CA VAL A 145 13.46 -2.16 -3.55
C VAL A 145 13.31 -3.14 -2.39
N PHE A 146 13.42 -4.45 -2.65
CA PHE A 146 13.05 -5.46 -1.66
C PHE A 146 14.14 -5.67 -0.60
N VAL A 147 13.76 -5.51 0.66
CA VAL A 147 14.60 -5.64 1.84
C VAL A 147 14.15 -6.81 2.72
N THR A 148 12.85 -7.03 2.91
CA THR A 148 12.37 -8.12 3.79
C THR A 148 12.67 -9.50 3.19
N GLU A 149 12.98 -10.48 4.04
CA GLU A 149 13.29 -11.83 3.54
C GLU A 149 12.04 -12.52 3.00
N SER A 150 10.90 -12.36 3.68
CA SER A 150 9.62 -12.89 3.19
C SER A 150 9.16 -12.24 1.88
N GLY A 151 9.29 -10.92 1.73
CA GLY A 151 8.98 -10.23 0.48
C GLY A 151 9.87 -10.69 -0.68
N LYS A 152 11.18 -10.81 -0.46
CA LYS A 152 12.13 -11.34 -1.45
C LYS A 152 11.77 -12.75 -1.87
N ASP A 153 11.43 -13.62 -0.91
CA ASP A 153 11.07 -15.00 -1.19
C ASP A 153 9.77 -15.09 -2.01
N ILE A 154 8.76 -14.28 -1.69
CA ILE A 154 7.53 -14.22 -2.49
C ILE A 154 7.83 -13.78 -3.92
N LEU A 155 8.59 -12.69 -4.11
CA LEU A 155 8.93 -12.19 -5.44
C LEU A 155 9.69 -13.26 -6.25
N ARG A 156 10.71 -13.90 -5.65
CA ARG A 156 11.48 -14.96 -6.33
C ARG A 156 10.58 -16.10 -6.78
N ASN A 157 9.70 -16.60 -5.90
CA ASN A 157 8.81 -17.71 -6.23
C ASN A 157 7.74 -17.32 -7.26
N MET A 158 7.26 -16.07 -7.23
CA MET A 158 6.20 -15.60 -8.13
C MET A 158 6.71 -15.32 -9.55
N PHE A 159 7.91 -14.77 -9.69
CA PHE A 159 8.39 -14.24 -10.98
C PHE A 159 9.67 -14.89 -11.50
N LEU A 160 10.53 -15.44 -10.63
CA LEU A 160 11.90 -15.81 -10.97
C LEU A 160 12.21 -17.31 -10.91
N ALA A 161 11.23 -18.12 -10.49
CA ALA A 161 11.32 -19.58 -10.54
C ALA A 161 11.38 -20.13 -11.97
#